data_AF-A0A061AX47-F1
#
_entry.id   AF-A0A061AX47-F1
#
_cell.length_a   1.000
_cell.length_b   1.000
_cell.length_c   1.000
_cell.angle_alpha   90.00
_cell.angle_beta   90.00
_cell.angle_gamma   90.00
#
_symmetry.space_group_name_H-M   'P 1'
#
loop_
_entity.id
_entity.type
_entity.pdbx_description
1 polymer ?
#
loop_
_entity_poly.entity_id
_entity_poly.type
_entity_poly.pdbx_seq_one_letter_code
_entity_poly.pdbx_strand_id
1 'polypeptide(L)'
;MSEETLLDSSSSYQEDIDNKLSPLEAFEYQDPVTDHRIQVMKLTRWNRFWKYTACISSFLALMSLIAASMVVRYSHNPTFVNDLFISTLGGSSWYAPSYSTEPRGKSSSHGSSSSSSSSSHLHHWVPHGMPQILTVQKLNQGKPVLPVHSHNDYWRHFPLFEALSLGCQSVEADIWHLDGYEAELFVGHHKRSLSSFKTLHNMYLEPLEALLDQQNAHDVLIQENEDTDDEEEDQFDEEEDEFDKRIGVFDYDPNATMYFVLDVKNDPDVVFEMIVRSFARFAKKGYLTTFNTETQQWKYGPVTLIISGDVPVQKISQQRIRTMFVDAPMAKLMKMQDIAKDQNIVNYNASTGISIFASASLKDIIDGSRAFRFSGGLSERELSMVKKTIDTAHLLGLKIRIWETPAWPATQRDDVWRQLTALGVDLLNADDLHAAVLL
;
A
#
# COMPACT_ATOMS: atom_id res chain seq x y z
N MET A 1 -50.41 -21.79 -37.27
CA MET A 1 -51.70 -22.05 -36.61
C MET A 1 -51.40 -22.89 -35.38
N SER A 2 -51.61 -22.46 -34.15
CA SER A 2 -52.23 -21.24 -33.63
C SER A 2 -51.75 -21.08 -32.17
N GLU A 3 -51.80 -19.83 -31.73
CA GLU A 3 -51.52 -19.28 -30.41
C GLU A 3 -51.89 -20.14 -29.21
N GLU A 4 -51.00 -20.22 -28.21
CA GLU A 4 -51.25 -19.84 -26.80
C GLU A 4 -50.12 -20.41 -25.92
N THR A 5 -49.58 -19.55 -25.04
CA THR A 5 -48.91 -19.79 -23.74
C THR A 5 -47.64 -18.95 -23.54
N LEU A 6 -47.84 -17.64 -23.46
CA LEU A 6 -47.06 -16.76 -22.60
C LEU A 6 -47.98 -16.40 -21.43
N LEU A 7 -47.72 -16.99 -20.26
CA LEU A 7 -48.14 -16.60 -18.89
C LEU A 7 -48.21 -17.87 -18.03
N ASP A 8 -47.21 -18.08 -17.18
CA ASP A 8 -47.32 -18.51 -15.78
C ASP A 8 -45.99 -19.15 -15.30
N SER A 9 -45.14 -18.33 -14.71
CA SER A 9 -44.00 -18.82 -13.90
C SER A 9 -43.83 -18.00 -12.61
N SER A 10 -44.90 -17.34 -12.16
CA SER A 10 -44.89 -16.53 -10.94
C SER A 10 -45.68 -17.14 -9.78
N SER A 11 -46.28 -18.34 -9.93
CA SER A 11 -47.09 -18.94 -8.84
C SER A 11 -46.36 -19.96 -7.97
N SER A 12 -45.20 -20.51 -8.35
CA SER A 12 -44.49 -21.52 -7.53
C SER A 12 -43.54 -20.95 -6.46
N TYR A 13 -43.30 -19.63 -6.45
CA TYR A 13 -42.48 -18.96 -5.42
C TYR A 13 -43.31 -18.41 -4.25
N GLN A 14 -44.63 -18.36 -4.36
CA GLN A 14 -45.52 -17.82 -3.32
C GLN A 14 -46.02 -18.91 -2.35
N GLU A 15 -46.20 -20.16 -2.82
CA GLU A 15 -46.67 -21.29 -1.99
C GLU A 15 -45.60 -21.84 -1.01
N ASP A 16 -44.31 -21.61 -1.28
CA ASP A 16 -43.22 -22.06 -0.40
C ASP A 16 -42.89 -21.06 0.74
N ILE A 17 -43.46 -19.85 0.70
CA ILE A 17 -43.30 -18.84 1.76
C ILE A 17 -44.38 -18.98 2.84
N ASP A 18 -45.58 -19.46 2.50
CA ASP A 18 -46.68 -19.62 3.46
C ASP A 18 -46.58 -20.90 4.32
N ASN A 19 -45.81 -21.91 3.90
CA ASN A 19 -45.65 -23.18 4.61
C ASN A 19 -44.50 -23.22 5.65
N LYS A 20 -43.86 -22.09 5.96
CA LYS A 20 -42.78 -21.99 6.98
C LYS A 20 -43.10 -21.11 8.20
N LEU A 21 -44.38 -20.81 8.44
CA LEU A 21 -44.82 -20.14 9.66
C LEU A 21 -45.44 -21.15 10.63
N SER A 22 -44.72 -21.47 11.71
CA SER A 22 -45.29 -22.19 12.86
C SER A 22 -46.47 -21.40 13.45
N PRO A 23 -47.56 -22.04 13.93
CA PRO A 23 -48.68 -21.33 14.53
C PRO A 23 -48.21 -20.51 15.75
N LEU A 24 -48.63 -19.25 15.82
CA LEU A 24 -48.43 -18.41 17.00
C LEU A 24 -49.22 -19.00 18.18
N GLU A 25 -48.52 -19.53 19.18
CA GLU A 25 -49.14 -19.94 20.44
C GLU A 25 -49.53 -18.70 21.25
N ALA A 26 -50.84 -18.44 21.35
CA ALA A 26 -51.41 -17.50 22.30
C ALA A 26 -51.65 -18.21 23.64
N PHE A 27 -51.28 -17.57 24.75
CA PHE A 27 -51.65 -18.04 26.08
C PHE A 27 -52.40 -16.94 26.85
N GLU A 28 -53.41 -17.35 27.63
CA GLU A 28 -54.14 -16.46 28.51
C GLU A 28 -53.31 -16.19 29.76
N TYR A 29 -53.09 -14.91 30.06
CA TYR A 29 -52.58 -14.47 31.33
C TYR A 29 -53.75 -13.90 32.15
N GLN A 30 -53.90 -14.41 33.38
CA GLN A 30 -54.90 -13.93 34.34
C GLN A 30 -54.19 -13.10 35.39
N ASP A 31 -54.55 -11.81 35.50
CA ASP A 31 -53.99 -10.91 36.50
C ASP A 31 -54.47 -11.32 37.91
N PRO A 32 -53.57 -11.67 38.83
CA PRO A 32 -53.94 -12.17 40.16
C PRO A 32 -54.53 -11.10 41.10
N VAL A 33 -54.57 -9.83 40.69
CA VAL A 33 -55.10 -8.72 41.50
C VAL A 33 -56.46 -8.23 40.99
N THR A 34 -56.71 -8.28 39.68
CA THR A 34 -57.90 -7.69 39.05
C THR A 34 -58.86 -8.71 38.42
N ASP A 35 -58.49 -10.00 38.38
CA ASP A 35 -59.24 -11.11 37.77
C ASP A 35 -59.58 -10.91 36.27
N HIS A 36 -58.89 -9.98 35.60
CA HIS A 36 -59.00 -9.78 34.17
C HIS A 36 -58.08 -10.73 33.39
N ARG A 37 -58.64 -11.32 32.33
CA ARG A 37 -57.91 -12.18 31.40
C ARG A 37 -57.52 -11.40 30.16
N ILE A 38 -56.22 -11.44 29.83
CA ILE A 38 -55.66 -10.78 28.65
C ILE A 38 -54.92 -11.83 27.82
N GLN A 39 -55.17 -11.84 26.51
CA GLN A 39 -54.40 -12.66 25.57
C GLN A 39 -53.06 -11.98 25.28
N VAL A 40 -51.96 -12.69 25.52
CA VAL A 40 -50.61 -12.17 25.30
C VAL A 40 -49.91 -13.02 24.23
N MET A 41 -49.43 -12.36 23.17
CA MET A 41 -48.66 -12.99 22.10
C MET A 41 -47.14 -12.87 22.37
N LYS A 42 -46.40 -13.97 22.21
CA LYS A 42 -44.93 -14.01 22.36
C LYS A 42 -44.26 -13.56 21.06
N LEU A 43 -43.79 -12.32 20.99
CA LEU A 43 -42.95 -11.82 19.88
C LEU A 43 -41.47 -12.18 20.12
N THR A 44 -40.97 -13.22 19.45
CA THR A 44 -39.53 -13.53 19.42
C THR A 44 -38.91 -13.09 18.10
N ARG A 45 -38.53 -11.80 18.00
CA ARG A 45 -37.38 -11.25 17.22
C ARG A 45 -37.49 -9.73 17.03
N TRP A 46 -37.27 -8.93 18.07
CA TRP A 46 -37.13 -7.48 17.91
C TRP A 46 -36.00 -6.95 18.81
N ASN A 47 -34.78 -6.82 18.27
CA ASN A 47 -33.71 -6.09 18.96
C ASN A 47 -32.64 -5.43 18.05
N ARG A 48 -32.95 -5.19 16.77
CA ARG A 48 -32.09 -4.39 15.87
C ARG A 48 -32.72 -3.03 15.54
N PHE A 49 -34.03 -2.99 15.27
CA PHE A 49 -34.71 -1.76 14.85
C PHE A 49 -34.66 -0.64 15.90
N TRP A 50 -34.93 -0.96 17.18
CA TRP A 50 -34.89 0.03 18.27
C TRP A 50 -33.48 0.54 18.62
N LYS A 51 -32.43 -0.24 18.35
CA LYS A 51 -31.04 0.21 18.54
C LYS A 51 -30.64 1.25 17.49
N TYR A 52 -31.10 1.07 16.25
CA TYR A 52 -30.86 2.05 15.17
C TYR A 52 -31.65 3.33 15.39
N THR A 53 -32.92 3.25 15.81
CA THR A 53 -33.71 4.47 16.08
C THR A 53 -33.18 5.24 17.29
N ALA A 54 -32.69 4.55 18.34
CA ALA A 54 -32.04 5.20 19.49
C ALA A 54 -30.68 5.84 19.14
N CYS A 55 -29.89 5.22 18.25
CA CYS A 55 -28.63 5.82 17.78
C CYS A 55 -28.88 7.05 16.90
N ILE A 56 -29.88 7.00 16.00
CA ILE A 56 -30.23 8.11 15.13
C ILE A 56 -30.78 9.29 15.96
N SER A 57 -31.64 9.03 16.94
CA SER A 57 -32.16 10.09 17.81
C SER A 57 -31.07 10.74 18.66
N SER A 58 -30.12 9.95 19.17
CA SER A 58 -28.97 10.46 19.93
C SER A 58 -28.03 11.30 19.07
N PHE A 59 -27.80 10.88 17.81
CA PHE A 59 -26.98 11.63 16.86
C PHE A 59 -27.63 12.97 16.46
N LEU A 60 -28.94 12.97 16.20
CA LEU A 60 -29.69 14.20 15.88
C LEU A 60 -29.75 15.17 17.07
N ALA A 61 -29.84 14.66 18.30
CA ALA A 61 -29.79 15.48 19.51
C ALA A 61 -28.41 16.13 19.70
N LEU A 62 -27.32 15.40 19.43
CA LEU A 62 -25.96 15.92 19.50
C LEU A 62 -25.71 17.02 18.44
N MET A 63 -26.16 16.79 17.20
CA MET A 63 -26.05 17.80 16.14
C MET A 63 -26.85 19.07 16.45
N SER A 64 -28.02 18.92 17.08
CA SER A 64 -28.84 20.06 17.53
C SER A 64 -28.16 20.85 18.65
N LEU A 65 -27.48 20.18 19.59
CA LEU A 65 -26.69 20.84 20.65
C LEU A 65 -25.47 21.58 20.09
N ILE A 66 -24.78 21.00 19.10
CA ILE A 66 -23.65 21.66 18.41
C ILE A 66 -24.14 22.90 17.67
N ALA A 67 -25.24 22.79 16.92
CA ALA A 67 -25.84 23.92 16.20
C ALA A 67 -26.29 25.03 17.16
N ALA A 68 -26.94 24.68 18.28
CA ALA A 68 -27.32 25.65 19.30
C ALA A 68 -26.10 26.33 19.95
N SER A 69 -25.03 25.57 20.22
CA SER A 69 -23.77 26.12 20.75
C SER A 69 -23.11 27.08 19.76
N MET A 70 -23.11 26.74 18.47
CA MET A 70 -22.61 27.61 17.40
C MET A 70 -23.44 28.89 17.28
N VAL A 71 -24.77 28.82 17.33
CA VAL A 71 -25.66 30.00 17.27
C VAL A 71 -25.47 30.91 18.49
N VAL A 72 -25.38 30.34 19.70
CA VAL A 72 -25.11 31.11 20.92
C VAL A 72 -23.74 31.80 20.86
N ARG A 73 -22.69 31.09 20.41
CA ARG A 73 -21.34 31.68 20.24
C ARG A 73 -21.30 32.73 19.13
N TYR A 74 -22.01 32.53 18.03
CA TYR A 74 -22.11 33.49 16.92
C TYR A 74 -22.83 34.79 17.35
N SER A 75 -23.84 34.67 18.20
CA SER A 75 -24.59 35.82 18.73
C SER A 75 -23.77 36.70 19.68
N HIS A 76 -22.70 36.17 20.28
CA HIS A 76 -21.89 36.85 21.30
C HIS A 76 -20.53 37.34 20.77
N ASN A 77 -20.08 36.91 19.58
CA ASN A 77 -18.79 37.36 19.04
C ASN A 77 -18.71 37.24 17.49
N PRO A 78 -19.04 38.30 16.72
CA PRO A 78 -19.11 38.24 15.26
C PRO A 78 -17.74 38.22 14.55
N THR A 79 -16.61 38.25 15.26
CA THR A 79 -15.25 38.25 14.67
C THR A 79 -14.57 36.88 14.62
N PHE A 80 -15.19 35.83 15.15
CA PHE A 80 -14.55 34.51 15.33
C PHE A 80 -14.22 33.76 14.02
N VAL A 81 -14.78 34.16 12.89
CA VAL A 81 -14.49 33.51 11.59
C VAL A 81 -13.14 33.95 11.02
N ASN A 82 -12.63 35.14 11.38
CA ASN A 82 -11.33 35.59 10.87
C ASN A 82 -10.14 34.96 11.61
N ASP A 83 -10.26 34.66 12.91
CA ASP A 83 -9.13 34.10 13.68
C ASP A 83 -8.96 32.58 13.52
N LEU A 84 -10.03 31.86 13.12
CA LEU A 84 -9.94 30.45 12.73
C LEU A 84 -9.44 30.27 11.29
N PHE A 85 -9.47 31.32 10.47
CA PHE A 85 -8.93 31.30 9.10
C PHE A 85 -7.48 31.80 9.03
N ILE A 86 -7.04 32.63 9.98
CA ILE A 86 -5.69 33.23 10.00
C ILE A 86 -4.67 32.43 10.85
N SER A 87 -5.11 31.56 11.77
CA SER A 87 -4.19 30.71 12.56
C SER A 87 -3.80 29.38 11.91
N THR A 88 -4.50 28.95 10.85
CA THR A 88 -4.24 27.69 10.12
C THR A 88 -3.46 27.91 8.81
N LEU A 89 -3.16 29.16 8.46
CA LEU A 89 -2.33 29.53 7.31
C LEU A 89 -1.39 30.70 7.69
N GLY A 90 -0.44 30.46 8.59
CA GLY A 90 0.81 31.21 8.55
C GLY A 90 1.64 30.70 7.37
N GLY A 91 2.14 31.47 6.42
CA GLY A 91 2.31 32.91 6.34
C GLY A 91 3.63 33.14 5.62
N SER A 92 3.58 33.42 4.33
CA SER A 92 4.64 34.09 3.56
C SER A 92 4.03 34.70 2.29
N SER A 93 3.69 35.97 2.44
CA SER A 93 3.25 36.95 1.43
C SER A 93 4.17 37.00 0.21
N TRP A 94 3.61 37.09 -1.01
CA TRP A 94 4.05 38.04 -2.04
C TRP A 94 2.90 38.46 -2.98
N TYR A 95 2.67 39.78 -3.00
CA TYR A 95 1.94 40.66 -3.93
C TYR A 95 1.29 40.08 -5.21
N ALA A 96 -0.01 40.37 -5.38
CA ALA A 96 -0.72 40.31 -6.65
C ALA A 96 -0.67 41.67 -7.40
N PRO A 97 -0.45 41.72 -8.73
CA PRO A 97 -0.67 42.93 -9.50
C PRO A 97 -2.15 43.07 -9.92
N SER A 98 -2.60 44.31 -9.88
CA SER A 98 -3.90 44.85 -10.27
C SER A 98 -4.35 44.48 -11.69
N TYR A 99 -5.62 44.11 -11.82
CA TYR A 99 -6.35 44.09 -13.09
C TYR A 99 -6.65 45.51 -13.57
N SER A 100 -6.23 45.85 -14.79
CA SER A 100 -6.76 46.99 -15.56
C SER A 100 -7.38 46.46 -16.86
N THR A 101 -8.59 46.92 -17.13
CA THR A 101 -9.45 46.56 -18.27
C THR A 101 -9.10 47.30 -19.56
N GLU A 102 -9.15 46.54 -20.67
CA GLU A 102 -9.48 46.92 -22.08
C GLU A 102 -8.48 47.68 -22.98
N PRO A 103 -8.62 47.63 -24.35
CA PRO A 103 -9.42 46.75 -25.21
C PRO A 103 -8.70 46.16 -26.46
N ARG A 104 -9.45 45.26 -27.13
CA ARG A 104 -9.30 44.61 -28.45
C ARG A 104 -8.48 45.34 -29.54
N GLY A 105 -7.64 44.57 -30.23
CA GLY A 105 -7.13 44.82 -31.58
C GLY A 105 -7.01 43.54 -32.39
N LYS A 106 -7.57 43.52 -33.62
CA LYS A 106 -7.53 42.43 -34.61
C LYS A 106 -6.34 42.61 -35.57
N SER A 107 -5.65 41.52 -35.94
CA SER A 107 -5.00 41.30 -37.26
C SER A 107 -4.41 39.87 -37.31
N SER A 108 -5.04 38.92 -37.99
CA SER A 108 -4.75 38.43 -39.36
C SER A 108 -3.38 37.74 -39.55
N SER A 109 -3.45 36.41 -39.68
CA SER A 109 -2.73 35.48 -40.57
C SER A 109 -1.36 35.87 -41.13
N HIS A 110 -0.39 34.95 -41.09
CA HIS A 110 0.28 34.34 -42.25
C HIS A 110 1.03 33.07 -41.80
N GLY A 111 0.88 31.98 -42.56
CA GLY A 111 1.61 30.73 -42.33
C GLY A 111 2.95 30.72 -43.08
N SER A 112 3.92 29.97 -42.55
CA SER A 112 5.02 29.41 -43.33
C SER A 112 5.57 28.19 -42.59
N SER A 113 5.44 27.03 -43.24
CA SER A 113 6.12 25.80 -42.88
C SER A 113 7.61 25.89 -43.19
N SER A 114 8.46 25.55 -42.22
CA SER A 114 9.78 24.98 -42.51
C SER A 114 10.17 24.01 -41.40
N SER A 115 10.57 22.83 -41.85
CA SER A 115 11.00 21.67 -41.10
C SER A 115 12.33 21.91 -40.39
N SER A 116 12.35 21.70 -39.09
CA SER A 116 13.57 21.43 -38.33
C SER A 116 13.29 20.38 -37.26
N SER A 117 14.05 19.30 -37.32
CA SER A 117 14.17 18.26 -36.31
C SER A 117 14.32 18.83 -34.90
N SER A 118 13.47 18.41 -33.97
CA SER A 118 13.70 18.62 -32.54
C SER A 118 13.06 17.50 -31.74
N SER A 119 13.93 16.62 -31.23
CA SER A 119 13.69 15.71 -30.12
C SER A 119 13.29 16.52 -28.90
N SER A 120 11.99 16.60 -28.56
CA SER A 120 11.58 17.35 -27.37
C SER A 120 10.14 17.12 -26.92
N HIS A 121 9.70 15.89 -26.64
CA HIS A 121 8.40 15.70 -25.95
C HIS A 121 8.48 14.56 -24.92
N LEU A 122 9.33 14.71 -23.92
CA LEU A 122 9.14 14.10 -22.60
C LEU A 122 8.25 15.05 -21.79
N HIS A 123 6.93 14.94 -21.97
CA HIS A 123 6.00 15.54 -21.03
C HIS A 123 5.96 14.69 -19.76
N HIS A 124 6.88 14.99 -18.86
CA HIS A 124 6.92 14.52 -17.48
C HIS A 124 5.56 14.80 -16.80
N TRP A 125 4.91 13.76 -16.29
CA TRP A 125 3.85 13.93 -15.32
C TRP A 125 4.48 14.14 -13.93
N VAL A 126 4.96 15.36 -13.68
CA VAL A 126 5.21 15.81 -12.31
C VAL A 126 3.93 16.50 -11.84
N PRO A 127 3.31 16.11 -10.72
CA PRO A 127 2.14 16.79 -10.18
C PRO A 127 2.36 18.31 -10.14
N HIS A 128 1.39 19.07 -10.64
CA HIS A 128 1.45 20.54 -10.64
C HIS A 128 1.76 21.06 -9.22
N GLY A 129 2.98 21.58 -9.02
CA GLY A 129 3.45 22.15 -7.76
C GLY A 129 4.74 21.55 -7.19
N MET A 130 5.24 20.41 -7.70
CA MET A 130 6.57 19.93 -7.29
C MET A 130 7.68 20.62 -8.11
N PRO A 131 8.76 21.12 -7.47
CA PRO A 131 9.86 21.74 -8.17
C PRO A 131 10.50 20.75 -9.14
N GLN A 132 10.76 21.19 -10.38
CA GLN A 132 11.20 20.38 -11.53
C GLN A 132 12.53 19.61 -11.35
N ILE A 133 13.17 19.63 -10.17
CA ILE A 133 14.37 18.84 -9.87
C ILE A 133 14.30 18.39 -8.40
N LEU A 134 13.54 17.31 -8.15
CA LEU A 134 13.62 16.58 -6.90
C LEU A 134 14.80 15.59 -7.01
N THR A 135 15.83 15.82 -6.21
CA THR A 135 17.00 14.93 -6.11
C THR A 135 16.88 14.06 -4.86
N VAL A 136 17.50 12.88 -4.83
CA VAL A 136 17.58 12.04 -3.62
C VAL A 136 18.07 12.85 -2.41
N GLN A 137 19.13 13.64 -2.57
CA GLN A 137 19.63 14.54 -1.52
C GLN A 137 18.54 15.49 -0.98
N LYS A 138 17.92 16.30 -1.84
CA LYS A 138 16.79 17.18 -1.43
C LYS A 138 15.60 16.42 -0.84
N LEU A 139 15.39 15.15 -1.22
CA LEU A 139 14.26 14.35 -0.78
C LEU A 139 14.47 13.85 0.66
N ASN A 140 15.66 13.32 0.99
CA ASN A 140 15.87 12.62 2.26
C ASN A 140 17.25 12.82 2.90
N GLN A 141 17.96 13.90 2.57
CA GLN A 141 19.20 14.26 3.25
C GLN A 141 19.02 14.31 4.78
N GLY A 142 19.96 13.66 5.48
CA GLY A 142 19.95 13.58 6.94
C GLY A 142 18.85 12.68 7.53
N LYS A 143 18.15 11.89 6.70
CA LYS A 143 17.19 10.88 7.16
C LYS A 143 17.85 9.50 7.11
N PRO A 144 17.95 8.78 8.24
CA PRO A 144 18.44 7.40 8.21
C PRO A 144 17.48 6.51 7.41
N VAL A 145 18.01 5.38 6.91
CA VAL A 145 17.16 4.34 6.32
C VAL A 145 16.44 3.62 7.45
N LEU A 146 15.12 3.76 7.49
CA LEU A 146 14.26 3.21 8.53
C LEU A 146 13.58 1.94 8.04
N PRO A 147 13.56 0.86 8.85
CA PRO A 147 12.88 -0.40 8.55
C PRO A 147 11.35 -0.27 8.67
N VAL A 148 10.78 0.69 7.94
CA VAL A 148 9.35 1.00 7.89
C VAL A 148 8.83 0.69 6.50
N HIS A 149 7.72 -0.02 6.48
CA HIS A 149 6.98 -0.36 5.28
C HIS A 149 5.74 0.53 5.16
N SER A 150 5.72 1.39 4.13
CA SER A 150 4.57 2.22 3.78
C SER A 150 3.48 1.36 3.16
N HIS A 151 2.61 0.87 4.04
CA HIS A 151 1.46 0.05 3.68
C HIS A 151 0.46 0.91 2.91
N ASN A 152 -0.09 0.34 1.83
CA ASN A 152 -0.96 1.06 0.89
C ASN A 152 -0.40 2.44 0.49
N ASP A 153 0.88 2.50 0.10
CA ASP A 153 1.58 3.76 -0.19
C ASP A 153 0.85 4.63 -1.25
N TYR A 154 0.08 4.01 -2.12
CA TYR A 154 -0.75 4.68 -3.13
C TYR A 154 -1.95 5.46 -2.55
N TRP A 155 -2.21 5.40 -1.23
CA TRP A 155 -3.15 6.27 -0.51
C TRP A 155 -2.51 7.56 -0.01
N ARG A 156 -1.17 7.66 -0.03
CA ARG A 156 -0.43 8.86 0.37
C ARG A 156 -0.76 10.04 -0.57
N HIS A 157 -0.51 11.25 -0.09
CA HIS A 157 -0.72 12.44 -0.94
C HIS A 157 0.30 12.47 -2.09
N PHE A 158 1.53 12.07 -1.80
CA PHE A 158 2.60 11.88 -2.77
C PHE A 158 3.19 10.46 -2.61
N PRO A 159 2.60 9.45 -3.27
CA PRO A 159 3.15 8.09 -3.29
C PRO A 159 4.62 8.10 -3.71
N LEU A 160 5.39 7.12 -3.22
CA LEU A 160 6.84 7.01 -3.25
C LEU A 160 7.55 8.10 -2.45
N PHE A 161 7.27 9.38 -2.72
CA PHE A 161 8.02 10.50 -2.19
C PHE A 161 7.81 10.72 -0.70
N GLU A 162 6.58 10.59 -0.19
CA GLU A 162 6.32 10.76 1.24
C GLU A 162 7.11 9.73 2.05
N ALA A 163 7.06 8.46 1.66
CA ALA A 163 7.83 7.38 2.29
C ALA A 163 9.34 7.63 2.22
N LEU A 164 9.88 7.93 1.03
CA LEU A 164 11.31 8.21 0.86
C LEU A 164 11.77 9.43 1.65
N SER A 165 10.97 10.50 1.73
CA SER A 165 11.29 11.72 2.50
C SER A 165 11.40 11.50 4.00
N LEU A 166 10.77 10.43 4.49
CA LEU A 166 10.82 10.00 5.88
C LEU A 166 11.88 8.92 6.12
N GLY A 167 12.59 8.47 5.08
CA GLY A 167 13.59 7.40 5.15
C GLY A 167 12.99 5.99 5.18
N CYS A 168 11.70 5.81 4.92
CA CYS A 168 11.07 4.49 4.90
C CYS A 168 11.70 3.60 3.82
N GLN A 169 12.20 2.43 4.22
CA GLN A 169 12.91 1.52 3.32
C GLN A 169 11.99 0.78 2.35
N SER A 170 10.68 0.72 2.62
CA SER A 170 9.75 -0.07 1.81
C SER A 170 8.43 0.63 1.50
N VAL A 171 7.91 0.38 0.29
CA VAL A 171 6.61 0.86 -0.20
C VAL A 171 5.81 -0.29 -0.82
N GLU A 172 4.49 -0.12 -0.92
CA GLU A 172 3.56 -1.11 -1.45
C GLU A 172 2.65 -0.54 -2.54
N ALA A 173 2.45 -1.30 -3.62
CA ALA A 173 1.42 -1.04 -4.62
C ALA A 173 0.50 -2.26 -4.82
N ASP A 174 -0.81 -2.04 -4.65
CA ASP A 174 -1.84 -3.01 -5.03
C ASP A 174 -2.06 -2.95 -6.54
N ILE A 175 -1.61 -3.96 -7.27
CA ILE A 175 -1.55 -3.94 -8.74
C ILE A 175 -2.60 -4.84 -9.40
N TRP A 176 -3.14 -4.34 -10.52
CA TRP A 176 -4.14 -5.00 -11.35
C TRP A 176 -3.74 -4.92 -12.82
N HIS A 177 -3.88 -6.02 -13.54
CA HIS A 177 -3.95 -5.98 -15.01
C HIS A 177 -5.40 -5.84 -15.47
N LEU A 178 -5.67 -4.99 -16.47
CA LEU A 178 -6.99 -4.83 -17.07
C LEU A 178 -6.96 -5.24 -18.54
N ASP A 179 -7.92 -6.03 -18.98
CA ASP A 179 -8.01 -6.49 -20.37
C ASP A 179 -8.06 -5.30 -21.35
N GLY A 180 -7.27 -5.40 -22.43
CA GLY A 180 -7.16 -4.36 -23.45
C GLY A 180 -6.11 -3.27 -23.18
N TYR A 181 -5.40 -3.34 -22.05
CA TYR A 181 -4.32 -2.42 -21.70
C TYR A 181 -2.98 -3.17 -21.70
N GLU A 182 -2.30 -3.16 -22.85
CA GLU A 182 -1.02 -3.85 -22.98
C GLU A 182 0.08 -3.14 -22.17
N ALA A 183 0.85 -3.92 -21.41
CA ALA A 183 2.00 -3.44 -20.63
C ALA A 183 1.68 -2.36 -19.59
N GLU A 184 0.43 -2.27 -19.14
CA GLU A 184 0.01 -1.34 -18.11
C GLU A 184 -0.53 -2.08 -16.88
N LEU A 185 -0.02 -1.71 -15.71
CA LEU A 185 -0.52 -2.16 -14.42
C LEU A 185 -1.19 -0.97 -13.73
N PHE A 186 -2.41 -1.17 -13.25
CA PHE A 186 -3.18 -0.17 -12.52
C PHE A 186 -2.99 -0.35 -11.01
N VAL A 187 -3.02 0.74 -10.27
CA VAL A 187 -2.80 0.74 -8.81
C VAL A 187 -4.08 1.09 -8.06
N GLY A 188 -4.45 0.25 -7.08
CA GLY A 188 -5.52 0.54 -6.13
C GLY A 188 -6.04 -0.67 -5.38
N HIS A 189 -6.60 -0.45 -4.19
CA HIS A 189 -7.04 -1.53 -3.30
C HIS A 189 -8.17 -2.39 -3.86
N HIS A 190 -9.07 -1.76 -4.64
CA HIS A 190 -10.23 -2.41 -5.22
C HIS A 190 -10.38 -2.00 -6.68
N LYS A 191 -10.98 -2.88 -7.50
CA LYS A 191 -11.24 -2.60 -8.92
C LYS A 191 -11.99 -1.27 -9.18
N ARG A 192 -12.83 -0.81 -8.25
CA ARG A 192 -13.56 0.47 -8.34
C ARG A 192 -12.69 1.71 -8.08
N SER A 193 -11.52 1.54 -7.48
CA SER A 193 -10.57 2.63 -7.19
C SER A 193 -9.57 2.88 -8.32
N LEU A 194 -9.56 2.01 -9.32
CA LEU A 194 -8.69 2.10 -10.49
C LEU A 194 -9.12 3.26 -11.39
N SER A 195 -8.15 3.92 -12.01
CA SER A 195 -8.38 4.98 -12.97
C SER A 195 -7.24 5.01 -13.99
N SER A 196 -7.49 5.55 -15.17
CA SER A 196 -6.50 5.68 -16.25
C SER A 196 -5.23 6.45 -15.87
N PHE A 197 -5.29 7.26 -14.80
CA PHE A 197 -4.14 8.05 -14.33
C PHE A 197 -3.39 7.39 -13.16
N LYS A 198 -3.94 6.32 -12.56
CA LYS A 198 -3.35 5.60 -11.43
C LYS A 198 -2.70 4.31 -11.91
N THR A 199 -1.57 4.47 -12.60
CA THR A 199 -0.81 3.37 -13.19
C THR A 199 0.48 3.19 -12.39
N LEU A 200 1.01 1.96 -12.35
CA LEU A 200 2.26 1.65 -11.69
C LEU A 200 3.40 2.50 -12.27
N HIS A 201 3.37 2.70 -13.59
CA HIS A 201 4.34 3.53 -14.30
C HIS A 201 4.36 4.97 -13.78
N ASN A 202 3.22 5.67 -13.82
CA ASN A 202 3.16 7.08 -13.46
C ASN A 202 3.33 7.32 -11.96
N MET A 203 2.81 6.41 -11.13
CA MET A 203 2.83 6.58 -9.68
C MET A 203 4.18 6.21 -9.06
N TYR A 204 4.92 5.26 -9.66
CA TYR A 204 6.13 4.70 -9.05
C TYR A 204 7.31 4.58 -10.01
N LEU A 205 7.14 3.98 -11.19
CA LEU A 205 8.31 3.62 -12.02
C LEU A 205 8.99 4.82 -12.65
N GLU A 206 8.24 5.73 -13.27
CA GLU A 206 8.78 6.96 -13.85
C GLU A 206 9.52 7.81 -12.79
N PRO A 207 8.91 8.16 -11.63
CA PRO A 207 9.63 8.95 -10.63
C PRO A 207 10.82 8.20 -9.98
N LEU A 208 10.70 6.88 -9.75
CA LEU A 208 11.79 6.09 -9.18
C LEU A 208 12.97 5.98 -10.15
N GLU A 209 12.71 5.72 -11.44
CA GLU A 209 13.75 5.65 -12.47
C GLU A 209 14.45 7.00 -12.60
N ALA A 210 13.74 8.12 -12.55
CA ALA A 210 14.34 9.45 -12.60
C ALA A 210 15.28 9.73 -11.41
N LEU A 211 14.90 9.32 -10.19
CA LEU A 211 15.76 9.46 -9.00
C LEU A 211 17.04 8.61 -9.14
N LEU A 212 16.90 7.35 -9.59
CA LEU A 212 18.03 6.44 -9.78
C LEU A 212 18.95 6.91 -10.90
N ASP A 213 18.40 7.32 -12.04
CA ASP A 213 19.18 7.83 -13.18
C ASP A 213 19.98 9.06 -12.79
N GLN A 214 19.40 9.95 -11.97
CA GLN A 214 20.12 11.11 -11.49
C GLN A 214 21.28 10.73 -10.55
N GLN A 215 21.08 9.76 -9.65
CA GLN A 215 22.13 9.30 -8.74
C GLN A 215 23.28 8.62 -9.49
N ASN A 216 22.97 7.91 -10.57
CA ASN A 216 23.93 7.11 -11.33
C ASN A 216 24.34 7.78 -12.66
N ALA A 217 24.10 9.09 -12.82
CA ALA A 217 24.39 9.83 -14.06
C ALA A 217 25.90 9.97 -14.35
N HIS A 218 26.76 9.87 -13.33
CA HIS A 218 28.21 9.99 -13.49
C HIS A 218 28.82 8.78 -14.23
N ASP A 219 28.24 7.58 -14.10
CA ASP A 219 28.71 6.38 -14.81
C ASP A 219 28.53 6.50 -16.34
N VAL A 220 27.49 7.22 -16.78
CA VAL A 220 27.21 7.46 -18.21
C VAL A 220 28.29 8.33 -18.85
N LEU A 221 28.88 9.26 -18.10
CA LEU A 221 29.91 10.17 -18.61
C LEU A 221 31.31 9.55 -18.63
N ILE A 222 31.56 8.50 -17.84
CA ILE A 222 32.85 7.80 -17.83
C ILE A 222 32.91 6.78 -18.97
N GLN A 223 31.81 6.05 -19.23
CA GLN A 223 31.76 5.10 -20.36
C GLN A 223 31.91 5.76 -21.74
N GLU A 224 31.52 7.02 -21.91
CA GLU A 224 31.74 7.76 -23.17
C GLU A 224 33.20 8.26 -23.36
N ASN A 225 34.04 8.21 -22.31
CA ASN A 225 35.43 8.66 -22.38
C ASN A 225 36.46 7.52 -22.42
N GLU A 226 36.03 6.25 -22.35
CA GLU A 226 36.91 5.07 -22.44
C GLU A 226 37.19 4.59 -23.88
N ASP A 227 36.77 5.36 -24.90
CA ASP A 227 37.19 5.16 -26.30
C ASP A 227 38.64 5.66 -26.56
N THR A 228 39.49 5.79 -25.55
CA THR A 228 40.92 6.10 -25.72
C THR A 228 41.76 4.83 -25.63
N ASP A 229 42.31 4.45 -26.78
CA ASP A 229 43.25 3.35 -27.05
C ASP A 229 44.50 3.35 -26.14
N ASP A 230 44.41 2.85 -24.90
CA ASP A 230 45.60 2.50 -24.11
C ASP A 230 45.48 1.06 -23.57
N GLU A 231 46.10 0.14 -24.32
CA GLU A 231 46.38 -1.24 -23.92
C GLU A 231 47.47 -1.24 -22.82
N GLU A 232 47.09 -1.15 -21.54
CA GLU A 232 47.96 -1.60 -20.44
C GLU A 232 47.29 -2.74 -19.67
N GLU A 233 47.84 -3.95 -19.86
CA GLU A 233 47.53 -5.16 -19.11
C GLU A 233 47.98 -5.01 -17.64
N ASP A 234 47.10 -4.50 -16.80
CA ASP A 234 47.30 -4.54 -15.35
C ASP A 234 46.48 -5.68 -14.74
N GLN A 235 47.19 -6.75 -14.37
CA GLN A 235 46.71 -7.84 -13.53
C GLN A 235 46.46 -7.32 -12.11
N PHE A 236 45.26 -6.81 -11.85
CA PHE A 236 44.73 -6.64 -10.50
C PHE A 236 43.64 -7.69 -10.26
N ASP A 237 43.67 -8.25 -9.04
CA ASP A 237 42.77 -9.28 -8.55
C ASP A 237 41.29 -8.92 -8.79
N GLU A 238 40.44 -9.94 -8.95
CA GLU A 238 38.98 -9.87 -9.13
C GLU A 238 38.23 -9.23 -7.94
N GLU A 239 38.58 -8.00 -7.55
CA GLU A 239 37.70 -7.14 -6.76
C GLU A 239 36.65 -6.61 -7.74
N GLU A 240 35.38 -7.01 -7.58
CA GLU A 240 34.25 -6.43 -8.32
C GLU A 240 34.42 -4.91 -8.33
N ASP A 241 34.64 -4.31 -9.51
CA ASP A 241 34.89 -2.88 -9.66
C ASP A 241 33.90 -2.09 -8.81
N GLU A 242 34.40 -1.37 -7.80
CA GLU A 242 33.60 -0.52 -6.91
C GLU A 242 32.80 0.53 -7.73
N PHE A 243 33.21 0.77 -8.98
CA PHE A 243 32.57 1.61 -9.99
C PHE A 243 31.36 0.99 -10.72
N ASP A 244 31.14 -0.34 -10.70
CA ASP A 244 29.97 -0.97 -11.37
C ASP A 244 28.74 -1.09 -10.46
N LYS A 245 28.86 -0.65 -9.19
CA LYS A 245 27.79 -0.73 -8.21
C LYS A 245 26.83 0.45 -8.30
N ARG A 246 25.60 0.18 -8.76
CA ARG A 246 24.51 1.17 -8.76
C ARG A 246 24.09 1.55 -7.34
N ILE A 247 23.97 2.85 -7.10
CA ILE A 247 23.51 3.42 -5.83
C ILE A 247 22.01 3.75 -5.86
N GLY A 248 21.40 3.74 -4.68
CA GLY A 248 19.95 3.80 -4.47
C GLY A 248 19.40 5.17 -4.11
N VAL A 249 18.20 5.15 -3.52
CA VAL A 249 17.36 6.34 -3.29
C VAL A 249 17.44 6.88 -1.87
N PHE A 250 18.51 6.56 -1.14
CA PHE A 250 18.72 7.03 0.23
C PHE A 250 20.05 7.79 0.33
N ASP A 251 19.98 9.09 0.61
CA ASP A 251 21.18 9.95 0.75
C ASP A 251 22.09 9.50 1.91
N TYR A 252 21.48 9.03 3.01
CA TYR A 252 22.21 8.60 4.20
C TYR A 252 22.97 7.28 4.02
N ASP A 253 22.41 6.35 3.24
CA ASP A 253 23.05 5.08 2.88
C ASP A 253 22.71 4.73 1.43
N PRO A 254 23.51 5.22 0.46
CA PRO A 254 23.27 4.99 -0.96
C PRO A 254 23.36 3.51 -1.37
N ASN A 255 23.91 2.64 -0.51
CA ASN A 255 23.97 1.20 -0.78
C ASN A 255 22.71 0.45 -0.30
N ALA A 256 21.84 1.10 0.46
CA ALA A 256 20.60 0.50 0.91
C ALA A 256 19.63 0.29 -0.25
N THR A 257 19.07 -0.91 -0.32
CA THR A 257 18.00 -1.23 -1.27
C THR A 257 16.66 -0.68 -0.76
N MET A 258 15.82 -0.21 -1.69
CA MET A 258 14.40 0.04 -1.44
C MET A 258 13.61 -1.23 -1.74
N TYR A 259 12.79 -1.68 -0.80
CA TYR A 259 11.89 -2.81 -1.02
C TYR A 259 10.58 -2.33 -1.64
N PHE A 260 10.32 -2.76 -2.87
CA PHE A 260 9.06 -2.47 -3.55
C PHE A 260 8.16 -3.70 -3.52
N VAL A 261 7.14 -3.68 -2.67
CA VAL A 261 6.14 -4.73 -2.56
C VAL A 261 5.03 -4.49 -3.60
N LEU A 262 4.83 -5.47 -4.47
CA LEU A 262 3.82 -5.51 -5.51
C LEU A 262 2.77 -6.55 -5.11
N ASP A 263 1.62 -6.10 -4.60
CA ASP A 263 0.53 -6.97 -4.17
C ASP A 263 -0.41 -7.25 -5.35
N VAL A 264 -0.39 -8.50 -5.82
CA VAL A 264 -1.11 -8.96 -7.01
C VAL A 264 -2.57 -9.23 -6.68
N LYS A 265 -3.48 -8.49 -7.32
CA LYS A 265 -4.93 -8.55 -7.01
C LYS A 265 -5.78 -9.36 -7.99
N ASN A 266 -5.20 -9.80 -9.11
CA ASN A 266 -5.90 -10.64 -10.09
C ASN A 266 -4.96 -11.68 -10.71
N ASP A 267 -5.17 -12.06 -11.97
CA ASP A 267 -4.49 -13.20 -12.60
C ASP A 267 -2.95 -13.15 -12.39
N PRO A 268 -2.41 -14.07 -11.57
CA PRO A 268 -1.01 -13.99 -11.14
C PRO A 268 -0.04 -14.24 -12.29
N ASP A 269 -0.44 -15.06 -13.26
CA ASP A 269 0.38 -15.39 -14.41
C ASP A 269 0.47 -14.22 -15.38
N VAL A 270 -0.64 -13.55 -15.65
CA VAL A 270 -0.67 -12.36 -16.52
C VAL A 270 0.04 -11.19 -15.86
N VAL A 271 -0.26 -10.91 -14.59
CA VAL A 271 0.36 -9.80 -13.86
C VAL A 271 1.88 -9.99 -13.77
N PHE A 272 2.37 -11.21 -13.54
CA PHE A 272 3.80 -11.49 -13.54
C PHE A 272 4.50 -11.09 -14.86
N GLU A 273 3.95 -11.47 -16.00
CA GLU A 273 4.50 -11.07 -17.31
C GLU A 273 4.49 -9.54 -17.49
N MET A 274 3.46 -8.86 -16.97
CA MET A 274 3.39 -7.40 -17.00
C MET A 274 4.43 -6.74 -16.10
N ILE A 275 4.72 -7.30 -14.91
CA ILE A 275 5.78 -6.78 -14.05
C ILE A 275 7.13 -6.93 -14.77
N VAL A 276 7.44 -8.10 -15.33
CA VAL A 276 8.69 -8.33 -16.10
C VAL A 276 8.87 -7.28 -17.20
N ARG A 277 7.80 -6.96 -17.94
CA ARG A 277 7.83 -5.91 -18.97
C ARG A 277 8.01 -4.51 -18.38
N SER A 278 7.28 -4.19 -17.32
CA SER A 278 7.30 -2.87 -16.68
C SER A 278 8.67 -2.54 -16.08
N PHE A 279 9.38 -3.55 -15.58
CA PHE A 279 10.70 -3.41 -14.96
C PHE A 279 11.87 -3.75 -15.88
N ALA A 280 11.64 -4.03 -17.17
CA ALA A 280 12.70 -4.38 -18.12
C ALA A 280 13.82 -3.31 -18.19
N ARG A 281 13.46 -2.03 -18.09
CA ARG A 281 14.43 -0.92 -18.05
C ARG A 281 15.28 -0.93 -16.78
N PHE A 282 14.67 -1.17 -15.62
CA PHE A 282 15.38 -1.30 -14.34
C PHE A 282 16.36 -2.47 -14.36
N ALA A 283 15.94 -3.62 -14.90
CA ALA A 283 16.79 -4.79 -15.06
C ALA A 283 17.98 -4.48 -15.98
N LYS A 284 17.75 -3.86 -17.15
CA LYS A 284 18.81 -3.48 -18.10
C LYS A 284 19.84 -2.52 -17.49
N LYS A 285 19.40 -1.62 -16.60
CA LYS A 285 20.26 -0.63 -15.93
C LYS A 285 21.00 -1.17 -14.70
N GLY A 286 20.74 -2.42 -14.31
CA GLY A 286 21.33 -3.02 -13.11
C GLY A 286 20.73 -2.50 -11.79
N TYR A 287 19.52 -1.93 -11.82
CA TYR A 287 18.89 -1.38 -10.61
C TYR A 287 18.21 -2.42 -9.73
N LEU A 288 17.96 -3.63 -10.25
CA LEU A 288 17.24 -4.67 -9.52
C LEU A 288 18.20 -5.58 -8.75
N THR A 289 17.83 -5.94 -7.53
CA THR A 289 18.42 -7.10 -6.84
C THR A 289 18.14 -8.36 -7.64
N THR A 290 19.17 -9.19 -7.80
CA THR A 290 19.07 -10.46 -8.53
C THR A 290 19.64 -11.63 -7.73
N PHE A 291 19.16 -12.82 -8.05
CA PHE A 291 19.71 -14.09 -7.56
C PHE A 291 20.00 -15.01 -8.75
N ASN A 292 21.23 -15.50 -8.83
CA ASN A 292 21.65 -16.48 -9.83
C ASN A 292 21.52 -17.89 -9.24
N THR A 293 20.65 -18.72 -9.81
CA THR A 293 20.38 -20.06 -9.28
C THR A 293 21.49 -21.07 -9.55
N GLU A 294 22.36 -20.82 -10.54
CA GLU A 294 23.49 -21.67 -10.87
C GLU A 294 24.67 -21.44 -9.93
N THR A 295 24.99 -20.16 -9.65
CA THR A 295 26.07 -19.80 -8.71
C THR A 295 25.60 -19.70 -7.26
N GLN A 296 24.29 -19.67 -7.02
CA GLN A 296 23.65 -19.43 -5.72
C GLN A 296 24.05 -18.10 -5.07
N GLN A 297 24.34 -17.08 -5.89
CA GLN A 297 24.79 -15.77 -5.43
C GLN A 297 23.72 -14.70 -5.61
N TRP A 298 23.70 -13.78 -4.64
CA TRP A 298 22.92 -12.55 -4.65
C TRP A 298 23.75 -11.41 -5.23
N LYS A 299 23.17 -10.63 -6.14
CA LYS A 299 23.66 -9.30 -6.51
C LYS A 299 22.63 -8.28 -6.07
N TYR A 300 22.90 -7.55 -4.99
CA TYR A 300 21.98 -6.56 -4.44
C TYR A 300 22.00 -5.27 -5.26
N GLY A 301 20.82 -4.82 -5.64
CA GLY A 301 20.62 -3.57 -6.37
C GLY A 301 19.85 -2.52 -5.56
N PRO A 302 19.80 -1.28 -6.06
CA PRO A 302 18.98 -0.19 -5.52
C PRO A 302 17.53 -0.53 -5.20
N VAL A 303 16.93 -1.46 -5.95
CA VAL A 303 15.52 -1.85 -5.81
C VAL A 303 15.41 -3.37 -5.68
N THR A 304 14.71 -3.83 -4.65
CA THR A 304 14.39 -5.24 -4.43
C THR A 304 12.89 -5.44 -4.59
N LEU A 305 12.48 -6.18 -5.63
CA LEU A 305 11.08 -6.43 -5.95
C LEU A 305 10.54 -7.62 -5.15
N ILE A 306 9.49 -7.38 -4.37
CA ILE A 306 8.78 -8.39 -3.60
C ILE A 306 7.38 -8.53 -4.18
N ILE A 307 6.96 -9.75 -4.52
CA ILE A 307 5.62 -10.03 -5.02
C ILE A 307 4.81 -10.67 -3.90
N SER A 308 3.65 -10.09 -3.61
CA SER A 308 2.72 -10.53 -2.59
C SER A 308 1.36 -10.91 -3.22
N GLY A 309 0.48 -11.51 -2.42
CA GLY A 309 -0.84 -11.96 -2.85
C GLY A 309 -0.81 -13.36 -3.48
N ASP A 310 -1.57 -13.53 -4.57
CA ASP A 310 -1.46 -14.73 -5.41
C ASP A 310 -0.24 -14.58 -6.33
N VAL A 311 0.71 -15.51 -6.24
CA VAL A 311 2.02 -15.40 -6.92
C VAL A 311 2.32 -16.68 -7.70
N PRO A 312 2.83 -16.60 -8.94
CA PRO A 312 3.18 -17.79 -9.73
C PRO A 312 4.54 -18.36 -9.30
N VAL A 313 4.61 -18.91 -8.10
CA VAL A 313 5.85 -19.41 -7.47
C VAL A 313 6.60 -20.39 -8.37
N GLN A 314 5.88 -21.28 -9.07
CA GLN A 314 6.49 -22.24 -9.99
C GLN A 314 7.22 -21.53 -11.14
N LYS A 315 6.64 -20.49 -11.75
CA LYS A 315 7.30 -19.73 -12.82
C LYS A 315 8.57 -19.05 -12.33
N ILE A 316 8.50 -18.40 -11.16
CA ILE A 316 9.67 -17.75 -10.54
C ILE A 316 10.77 -18.77 -10.23
N SER A 317 10.38 -19.93 -9.69
CA SER A 317 11.32 -20.99 -9.32
C SER A 317 12.11 -21.54 -10.52
N GLN A 318 11.52 -21.52 -11.71
CA GLN A 318 12.12 -22.00 -12.96
C GLN A 318 13.09 -21.00 -13.61
N GLN A 319 13.13 -19.74 -13.15
CA GLN A 319 14.05 -18.74 -13.69
C GLN A 319 15.49 -19.01 -13.25
N ARG A 320 16.43 -18.91 -14.21
CA ARG A 320 17.88 -19.02 -13.95
C ARG A 320 18.41 -17.80 -13.19
N ILE A 321 18.01 -16.61 -13.64
CA ILE A 321 18.26 -15.33 -12.95
C ILE A 321 16.91 -14.81 -12.47
N ARG A 322 16.77 -14.64 -11.16
CA ARG A 322 15.56 -14.09 -10.56
C ARG A 322 15.77 -12.62 -10.23
N THR A 323 14.81 -11.79 -10.59
CA THR A 323 14.81 -10.35 -10.30
C THR A 323 13.65 -9.93 -9.38
N MET A 324 12.83 -10.90 -8.98
CA MET A 324 11.62 -10.72 -8.19
C MET A 324 11.48 -11.88 -7.22
N PHE A 325 11.09 -11.58 -5.98
CA PHE A 325 11.10 -12.52 -4.88
C PHE A 325 9.72 -12.60 -4.21
N VAL A 326 9.32 -13.76 -3.74
CA VAL A 326 8.00 -14.01 -3.18
C VAL A 326 7.94 -13.54 -1.72
N ASP A 327 6.88 -12.84 -1.32
CA ASP A 327 6.52 -12.64 0.08
C ASP A 327 6.06 -13.98 0.67
N ALA A 328 6.92 -14.63 1.45
CA ALA A 328 6.66 -15.97 1.94
C ALA A 328 5.45 -15.98 2.91
N PRO A 329 4.51 -16.92 2.76
CA PRO A 329 3.26 -16.92 3.53
C PRO A 329 3.50 -17.46 4.95
N MET A 330 3.96 -16.61 5.87
CA MET A 330 4.45 -17.02 7.19
C MET A 330 3.41 -17.80 8.00
N ALA A 331 2.14 -17.42 7.93
CA ALA A 331 1.06 -18.14 8.61
C ALA A 331 0.88 -19.59 8.12
N LYS A 332 1.19 -19.87 6.85
CA LYS A 332 1.20 -21.25 6.30
C LYS A 332 2.44 -22.01 6.78
N LEU A 333 3.61 -21.36 6.78
CA LEU A 333 4.86 -21.94 7.26
C LEU A 333 4.79 -22.36 8.73
N MET A 334 4.15 -21.54 9.58
CA MET A 334 3.97 -21.82 11.02
C MET A 334 3.06 -23.02 11.32
N LYS A 335 2.16 -23.39 10.41
CA LYS A 335 1.23 -24.52 10.60
C LYS A 335 1.85 -25.87 10.26
N MET A 336 3.00 -25.88 9.63
CA MET A 336 3.63 -27.10 9.17
C MET A 336 4.48 -27.70 10.30
N GLN A 337 4.27 -29.00 10.55
CA GLN A 337 4.78 -29.67 11.76
C GLN A 337 6.29 -29.94 11.74
N ASP A 338 6.91 -29.97 10.56
CA ASP A 338 8.33 -30.26 10.42
C ASP A 338 8.95 -29.39 9.30
N ILE A 339 9.40 -28.19 9.69
CA ILE A 339 10.06 -27.19 8.83
C ILE A 339 11.22 -27.80 8.03
N ALA A 340 11.89 -28.81 8.59
CA ALA A 340 13.04 -29.47 7.99
C ALA A 340 12.69 -30.57 6.98
N LYS A 341 11.43 -31.02 6.88
CA LYS A 341 11.05 -32.18 6.05
C LYS A 341 9.99 -31.91 5.00
N ASP A 342 9.26 -30.79 5.08
CA ASP A 342 8.28 -30.45 4.06
C ASP A 342 8.98 -29.72 2.89
N GLN A 343 9.06 -30.38 1.74
CA GLN A 343 9.66 -29.80 0.53
C GLN A 343 8.98 -28.48 0.12
N ASN A 344 7.73 -28.24 0.52
CA ASN A 344 7.04 -26.98 0.26
C ASN A 344 7.59 -25.81 1.10
N ILE A 345 8.23 -26.09 2.25
CA ILE A 345 8.85 -25.08 3.13
C ILE A 345 10.28 -24.80 2.70
N VAL A 346 11.03 -25.85 2.31
CA VAL A 346 12.40 -25.73 1.82
C VAL A 346 12.47 -24.76 0.66
N ASN A 347 11.43 -24.71 -0.19
CA ASN A 347 11.35 -23.78 -1.31
C ASN A 347 11.43 -22.30 -0.88
N TYR A 348 10.94 -21.91 0.29
CA TYR A 348 10.93 -20.51 0.74
C TYR A 348 12.16 -20.13 1.58
N ASN A 349 13.13 -21.02 1.80
CA ASN A 349 14.37 -20.65 2.47
C ASN A 349 15.11 -19.57 1.65
N ALA A 350 15.68 -18.56 2.31
CA ALA A 350 16.43 -17.51 1.62
C ALA A 350 17.56 -18.06 0.74
N SER A 351 18.16 -19.20 1.10
CA SER A 351 19.19 -19.88 0.31
C SER A 351 18.70 -20.39 -1.04
N THR A 352 17.39 -20.58 -1.23
CA THR A 352 16.85 -20.97 -2.54
C THR A 352 16.77 -19.78 -3.48
N GLY A 353 16.80 -18.54 -2.97
CA GLY A 353 16.56 -17.32 -3.73
C GLY A 353 15.13 -17.15 -4.22
N ILE A 354 14.14 -17.82 -3.60
CA ILE A 354 12.72 -17.60 -3.90
C ILE A 354 12.16 -16.43 -3.09
N SER A 355 12.57 -16.30 -1.83
CA SER A 355 12.05 -15.30 -0.89
C SER A 355 13.18 -14.58 -0.16
N ILE A 356 12.97 -13.29 0.09
CA ILE A 356 13.79 -12.47 1.02
C ILE A 356 12.97 -12.15 2.28
N PHE A 357 11.64 -12.09 2.14
CA PHE A 357 10.71 -11.72 3.19
C PHE A 357 9.68 -12.80 3.44
N ALA A 358 9.14 -12.79 4.65
CA ALA A 358 7.90 -13.45 5.01
C ALA A 358 6.96 -12.47 5.68
N SER A 359 5.65 -12.61 5.42
CA SER A 359 4.62 -11.80 6.05
C SER A 359 3.52 -12.63 6.67
N ALA A 360 2.94 -12.12 7.75
CA ALA A 360 1.70 -12.63 8.34
C ALA A 360 0.89 -11.52 8.99
N SER A 361 -0.43 -11.70 9.05
CA SER A 361 -1.29 -10.85 9.86
C SER A 361 -1.00 -11.11 11.34
N LEU A 362 -0.98 -10.06 12.15
CA LEU A 362 -0.89 -10.18 13.60
C LEU A 362 -2.02 -11.08 14.13
N LYS A 363 -3.22 -10.93 13.55
CA LYS A 363 -4.40 -11.71 13.89
C LYS A 363 -4.20 -13.22 13.72
N ASP A 364 -3.60 -13.66 12.62
CA ASP A 364 -3.31 -15.09 12.40
C ASP A 364 -2.24 -15.60 13.37
N ILE A 365 -1.24 -14.78 13.69
CA ILE A 365 -0.17 -15.14 14.63
C ILE A 365 -0.72 -15.38 16.03
N ILE A 366 -1.70 -14.58 16.46
CA ILE A 366 -2.25 -14.63 17.83
C ILE A 366 -3.55 -15.44 17.94
N ASP A 367 -3.81 -16.34 16.98
CA ASP A 367 -5.00 -17.22 16.92
C ASP A 367 -6.34 -16.45 16.98
N GLY A 368 -6.40 -15.28 16.35
CA GLY A 368 -7.59 -14.42 16.35
C GLY A 368 -7.97 -13.88 17.73
N SER A 369 -7.09 -14.02 18.74
CA SER A 369 -7.26 -13.31 20.00
C SER A 369 -7.35 -11.81 19.71
N ARG A 370 -8.29 -11.13 20.35
CA ARG A 370 -8.43 -9.69 20.17
C ARG A 370 -7.26 -9.01 20.88
N ALA A 371 -6.17 -8.75 20.15
CA ALA A 371 -5.14 -7.81 20.57
C ALA A 371 -5.74 -6.44 20.94
N PHE A 372 -6.95 -6.13 20.45
CA PHE A 372 -7.76 -4.95 20.73
C PHE A 372 -8.28 -4.89 22.17
N ARG A 373 -7.37 -4.76 23.13
CA ARG A 373 -7.68 -4.23 24.48
C ARG A 373 -7.79 -2.71 24.35
N PHE A 374 -8.80 -2.03 24.89
CA PHE A 374 -8.92 -0.56 24.76
C PHE A 374 -7.74 0.24 25.35
N SER A 375 -6.77 -0.44 25.98
CA SER A 375 -5.51 0.10 26.48
C SER A 375 -4.43 -1.00 26.50
N GLY A 376 -3.17 -0.62 26.24
CA GLY A 376 -2.00 -1.49 26.28
C GLY A 376 -1.78 -2.29 24.98
N GLY A 377 -0.63 -2.94 24.91
CA GLY A 377 -0.25 -3.79 23.79
C GLY A 377 -0.65 -5.26 23.92
N LEU A 378 0.16 -6.10 23.31
CA LEU A 378 0.10 -7.56 23.37
C LEU A 378 0.37 -8.07 24.79
N SER A 379 -0.34 -9.13 25.18
CA SER A 379 -0.11 -9.90 26.40
C SER A 379 1.13 -10.79 26.28
N GLU A 380 1.66 -11.28 27.39
CA GLU A 380 2.82 -12.19 27.42
C GLU A 380 2.67 -13.43 26.51
N ARG A 381 1.45 -13.98 26.46
CA ARG A 381 1.14 -15.10 25.56
C ARG A 381 1.24 -14.67 24.10
N GLU A 382 0.64 -13.54 23.74
CA GLU A 382 0.65 -13.01 22.37
C GLU A 382 2.07 -12.61 21.95
N LEU A 383 2.85 -11.97 22.83
CA LEU A 383 4.27 -11.66 22.62
C LEU A 383 5.09 -12.92 22.37
N SER A 384 4.86 -14.00 23.12
CA SER A 384 5.56 -15.28 22.91
C SER A 384 5.24 -15.90 21.55
N MET A 385 4.00 -15.80 21.07
CA MET A 385 3.58 -16.29 19.75
C MET A 385 4.22 -15.46 18.62
N VAL A 386 4.23 -14.13 18.77
CA VAL A 386 4.91 -13.23 17.84
C VAL A 386 6.41 -13.52 17.80
N LYS A 387 7.07 -13.64 18.96
CA LYS A 387 8.50 -13.94 19.02
C LYS A 387 8.85 -15.26 18.34
N LYS A 388 8.06 -16.30 18.59
CA LYS A 388 8.23 -17.60 17.91
C LYS A 388 8.11 -17.46 16.39
N THR A 389 7.21 -16.61 15.91
CA THR A 389 7.01 -16.39 14.48
C THR A 389 8.20 -15.65 13.86
N ILE A 390 8.67 -14.59 14.50
CA ILE A 390 9.89 -13.84 14.11
C ILE A 390 11.09 -14.78 14.06
N ASP A 391 11.32 -15.55 15.13
CA ASP A 391 12.44 -16.49 15.21
C ASP A 391 12.39 -17.55 14.11
N THR A 392 11.19 -18.00 13.75
CA THR A 392 11.01 -18.98 12.68
C THR A 392 11.34 -18.38 11.31
N ALA A 393 10.97 -17.12 11.05
CA ALA A 393 11.36 -16.44 9.81
C ALA A 393 12.89 -16.24 9.74
N HIS A 394 13.50 -15.80 10.84
CA HIS A 394 14.95 -15.62 10.93
C HIS A 394 15.72 -16.94 10.78
N LEU A 395 15.20 -18.06 11.30
CA LEU A 395 15.76 -19.40 11.07
C LEU A 395 15.74 -19.83 9.60
N LEU A 396 14.81 -19.30 8.81
CA LEU A 396 14.72 -19.52 7.36
C LEU A 396 15.57 -18.51 6.56
N GLY A 397 16.29 -17.61 7.24
CA GLY A 397 17.05 -16.52 6.64
C GLY A 397 16.16 -15.40 6.06
N LEU A 398 14.88 -15.36 6.43
CA LEU A 398 13.92 -14.40 5.92
C LEU A 398 13.76 -13.22 6.88
N LYS A 399 13.67 -12.03 6.31
CA LYS A 399 13.16 -10.85 7.01
C LYS A 399 11.65 -11.01 7.26
N ILE A 400 11.11 -10.44 8.32
CA ILE A 400 9.68 -10.54 8.65
C ILE A 400 8.96 -9.19 8.71
N ARG A 401 7.77 -9.13 8.09
CA ARG A 401 6.78 -8.05 8.21
C ARG A 401 5.50 -8.60 8.88
N ILE A 402 4.98 -7.88 9.87
CA ILE A 402 3.71 -8.21 10.52
C ILE A 402 2.70 -7.10 10.22
N TRP A 403 1.59 -7.45 9.57
CA TRP A 403 0.54 -6.51 9.16
C TRP A 403 -0.75 -6.73 9.97
N GLU A 404 -1.81 -5.96 9.68
CA GLU A 404 -3.08 -6.01 10.44
C GLU A 404 -2.91 -5.64 11.93
N THR A 405 -1.93 -4.80 12.26
CA THR A 405 -1.77 -4.23 13.61
C THR A 405 -2.89 -3.23 13.94
N PRO A 406 -3.21 -2.99 15.22
CA PRO A 406 -4.25 -2.01 15.58
C PRO A 406 -3.95 -0.62 15.02
N ALA A 407 -4.92 0.01 14.35
CA ALA A 407 -4.78 1.39 13.88
C ALA A 407 -5.28 2.42 14.92
N TRP A 408 -6.22 2.02 15.78
CA TRP A 408 -6.82 2.88 16.80
C TRP A 408 -7.22 2.06 18.04
N PRO A 409 -7.08 2.59 19.27
CA PRO A 409 -6.50 3.90 19.63
C PRO A 409 -5.02 4.04 19.28
N ALA A 410 -4.55 5.27 19.01
CA ALA A 410 -3.16 5.53 18.64
C ALA A 410 -2.16 5.03 19.71
N THR A 411 -2.51 5.16 20.99
CA THR A 411 -1.70 4.63 22.10
C THR A 411 -1.50 3.12 22.01
N GLN A 412 -2.56 2.38 21.68
CA GLN A 412 -2.47 0.93 21.49
C GLN A 412 -1.65 0.57 20.25
N ARG A 413 -1.85 1.27 19.14
CA ARG A 413 -1.03 1.10 17.93
C ARG A 413 0.45 1.25 18.26
N ASP A 414 0.81 2.35 18.92
CA ASP A 414 2.19 2.69 19.25
C ASP A 414 2.79 1.67 20.24
N ASP A 415 2.01 1.20 21.23
CA ASP A 415 2.43 0.14 22.15
C ASP A 415 2.74 -1.17 21.40
N VAL A 416 1.86 -1.59 20.47
CA VAL A 416 2.08 -2.80 19.66
C VAL A 416 3.28 -2.62 18.75
N TRP A 417 3.42 -1.48 18.07
CA TRP A 417 4.57 -1.20 17.20
C TRP A 417 5.91 -1.23 17.96
N ARG A 418 5.96 -0.65 19.17
CA ARG A 418 7.14 -0.75 20.05
C ARG A 418 7.44 -2.18 20.45
N GLN A 419 6.43 -2.96 20.79
CA GLN A 419 6.60 -4.37 21.13
C GLN A 419 7.12 -5.19 19.94
N LEU A 420 6.56 -5.00 18.73
CA LEU A 420 7.04 -5.69 17.53
C LEU A 420 8.49 -5.33 17.21
N THR A 421 8.84 -4.05 17.31
CA THR A 421 10.21 -3.55 17.12
C THR A 421 11.16 -4.15 18.16
N ALA A 422 10.78 -4.16 19.43
CA ALA A 422 11.57 -4.75 20.51
C ALA A 422 11.75 -6.27 20.38
N LEU A 423 10.80 -6.97 19.74
CA LEU A 423 10.90 -8.40 19.45
C LEU A 423 11.74 -8.71 18.19
N GLY A 424 12.13 -7.69 17.42
CA GLY A 424 13.00 -7.82 16.25
C GLY A 424 12.28 -8.02 14.92
N VAL A 425 11.10 -7.40 14.72
CA VAL A 425 10.49 -7.33 13.37
C VAL A 425 11.43 -6.56 12.42
N ASP A 426 11.61 -7.05 11.19
CA ASP A 426 12.55 -6.44 10.22
C ASP A 426 11.95 -5.28 9.44
N LEU A 427 10.62 -5.26 9.29
CA LEU A 427 9.88 -4.18 8.64
C LEU A 427 8.59 -3.89 9.43
N LEU A 428 8.50 -2.70 10.01
CA LEU A 428 7.29 -2.22 10.67
C LEU A 428 6.26 -1.80 9.62
N ASN A 429 5.13 -2.53 9.54
CA ASN A 429 4.02 -2.20 8.65
C ASN A 429 3.25 -0.98 9.17
N ALA A 430 3.32 0.16 8.47
CA ALA A 430 2.77 1.42 8.95
C ALA A 430 1.78 2.07 7.97
N ASP A 431 0.56 2.31 8.47
CA ASP A 431 -0.42 3.21 7.82
C ASP A 431 -0.17 4.68 8.18
N ASP A 432 0.46 4.97 9.32
CA ASP A 432 0.82 6.32 9.77
C ASP A 432 2.35 6.43 9.83
N LEU A 433 2.95 6.92 8.75
CA LEU A 433 4.41 6.99 8.62
C LEU A 433 5.02 7.98 9.62
N HIS A 434 4.38 9.12 9.82
CA HIS A 434 4.87 10.14 10.74
C HIS A 434 4.94 9.63 12.18
N ALA A 435 3.95 8.83 12.60
CA ALA A 435 4.03 8.17 13.90
C ALA A 435 5.11 7.07 13.92
N ALA A 436 5.22 6.27 12.86
CA ALA A 436 6.16 5.15 12.80
C ALA A 436 7.62 5.61 12.89
N VAL A 437 8.00 6.71 12.25
CA VAL A 437 9.39 7.22 12.25
C VAL A 437 9.80 7.93 13.54
N LEU A 438 8.87 8.07 14.51
CA LEU A 438 9.13 8.65 15.83
C LEU A 438 9.29 7.58 16.92
N LEU A 439 9.09 6.29 16.57
CA LEU A 439 9.32 5.15 17.45
C LEU A 439 10.78 4.72 17.43
#